data_AF-A0A385FV88-F1
#
_entry.id   AF-A0A385FV88-F1
#
_cell.length_a   1.000
_cell.length_b   1.000
_cell.length_c   1.000
_cell.angle_alpha   90.00
_cell.angle_beta   90.00
_cell.angle_gamma   90.00
#
_symmetry.space_group_name_H-M   'P 1'
#
loop_
_entity.id
_entity.type
_entity.pdbx_description
1 polymer ?
#
loop_
_entity_poly.entity_id
_entity_poly.type
_entity_poly.pdbx_seq_one_letter_code
_entity_poly.pdbx_strand_id
1 'polypeptide(L)'
;MTSINFHPILLDTWHSILSIINSAFISAFFSSLAGAGLGVWGAQRFTERTTRRKELLDALRQVNGLIVLGATIANQAMRLKKQHIEPLSITYFEERKRAENLNAAYLHGSAPEKIYFKLEMMHITPLIPPIEALKNITYSARLMPGRALALVSMVEQSLTEMSHSIKVRSEQIEVFKNQEMPTVISVQNYFGLTRRDGNTDALYHDSMVAIREYTNDVIFFAVELTEDLQIHANKIHEKLIHLTKDVGNVNTVDYSTPRRLGIIPPRENYEDWLSGFKSHD
;
A
#
# COMPACT_ATOMS: atom_id res chain seq x y z
N MET A 1 0.92 53.42 82.85
CA MET A 1 1.99 53.82 81.90
C MET A 1 3.13 52.84 82.04
N THR A 2 3.27 51.93 81.09
CA THR A 2 4.42 51.02 80.99
C THR A 2 4.85 51.03 79.52
N SER A 3 5.98 51.68 79.27
CA SER A 3 6.62 51.81 77.96
C SER A 3 7.23 50.48 77.55
N ILE A 4 6.84 49.96 76.39
CA ILE A 4 7.48 48.80 75.77
C ILE A 4 8.78 49.29 75.11
N ASN A 5 9.92 48.98 75.71
CA ASN A 5 11.24 49.19 75.10
C ASN A 5 11.50 48.07 74.09
N PHE A 6 11.50 48.41 72.80
CA PHE A 6 12.02 47.52 71.76
C PHE A 6 13.55 47.48 71.84
N HIS A 7 14.11 46.27 71.87
CA HIS A 7 15.56 46.05 71.91
C HIS A 7 16.20 46.55 70.60
N PRO A 8 17.31 47.32 70.63
CA PRO A 8 17.88 48.01 69.46
C PRO A 8 18.24 47.09 68.27
N ILE A 9 18.51 45.81 68.56
CA ILE A 9 18.80 44.77 67.56
C ILE A 9 17.60 44.46 66.65
N LEU A 10 16.36 44.62 67.14
CA LEU A 10 15.14 44.38 66.35
C LEU A 10 14.83 45.52 65.37
N LEU A 11 15.28 46.74 65.66
CA LEU A 11 15.12 47.89 64.76
C LEU A 11 16.17 47.87 63.64
N ASP A 12 17.41 47.49 63.93
CA ASP A 12 18.48 47.39 62.93
C ASP A 12 18.27 46.23 61.94
N THR A 13 17.71 45.11 62.42
CA THR A 13 17.32 43.97 61.56
C THR A 13 16.12 44.32 60.67
N TRP A 14 15.17 45.10 61.18
CA TRP A 14 14.03 45.59 60.40
C TRP A 14 14.44 46.58 59.29
N HIS A 15 15.36 47.49 59.56
CA HIS A 15 15.88 48.40 58.54
C HIS A 15 16.77 47.70 57.49
N SER A 16 17.48 46.64 57.87
CA SER A 16 18.26 45.80 56.95
C SER A 16 17.36 44.93 56.04
N ILE A 17 16.19 44.52 56.53
CA ILE A 17 15.19 43.79 55.73
C ILE A 17 14.46 44.75 54.75
N LEU A 18 14.17 45.98 55.17
CA LEU A 18 13.54 46.98 54.30
C LEU A 18 14.49 47.52 53.21
N SER A 19 15.81 47.51 53.41
CA SER A 19 16.78 47.90 52.37
C SER A 19 16.95 46.84 51.28
N ILE A 20 16.74 45.56 51.59
CA ILE A 20 16.70 44.46 50.61
C ILE A 20 15.45 44.55 49.73
N ILE A 21 14.33 44.99 50.30
CA ILE A 21 13.04 45.17 49.59
C ILE A 21 13.07 46.38 48.64
N ASN A 22 13.99 47.33 48.83
CA ASN A 22 14.10 48.53 47.98
C ASN A 22 15.23 48.44 46.93
N SER A 23 15.68 47.22 46.60
CA SER A 23 16.82 47.02 45.70
C SER A 23 16.41 46.62 44.29
N ALA A 24 17.19 47.10 43.31
CA ALA A 24 17.16 46.68 41.91
C ALA A 24 17.20 45.15 41.69
N PHE A 25 17.53 44.38 42.74
CA PHE A 25 17.55 42.92 42.77
C PHE A 25 16.15 42.28 42.66
N ILE A 26 15.12 42.78 43.36
CA ILE A 26 13.75 42.23 43.24
C ILE A 26 13.16 42.56 41.86
N SER A 27 13.43 43.76 41.35
CA SER A 27 13.02 44.15 39.99
C SER A 27 13.77 43.36 38.92
N ALA A 28 15.05 42.99 39.14
CA ALA A 28 15.83 42.12 38.26
C ALA A 28 15.42 40.64 38.35
N PHE A 29 14.96 40.18 39.52
CA PHE A 29 14.48 38.82 39.75
C PHE A 29 13.10 38.58 39.10
N PHE A 30 12.18 39.55 39.19
CA PHE A 30 10.88 39.46 38.48
C PHE A 30 11.01 39.73 36.96
N SER A 31 11.94 40.57 36.51
CA SER A 31 12.19 40.76 35.07
C SER A 31 12.89 39.56 34.42
N SER A 32 13.80 38.89 35.13
CA SER A 32 14.44 37.64 34.67
C SER A 32 13.50 36.44 34.70
N LEU A 33 12.56 36.34 35.66
CA LEU A 33 11.50 35.32 35.67
C LEU A 33 10.44 35.55 34.58
N ALA A 34 10.04 36.81 34.32
CA ALA A 34 9.14 37.13 33.21
C ALA A 34 9.80 36.88 31.83
N GLY A 35 11.10 37.19 31.69
CA GLY A 35 11.88 36.92 30.49
C GLY A 35 12.21 35.44 30.25
N ALA A 36 12.49 34.67 31.31
CA ALA A 36 12.78 33.24 31.22
C ALA A 36 11.51 32.38 31.05
N GLY A 37 10.39 32.74 31.69
CA GLY A 37 9.11 32.04 31.52
C GLY A 37 8.49 32.23 30.14
N LEU A 38 8.48 33.47 29.63
CA LEU A 38 8.05 33.78 28.25
C LEU A 38 9.07 33.31 27.22
N GLY A 39 10.37 33.36 27.54
CA GLY A 39 11.45 32.86 26.68
C GLY A 39 11.43 31.34 26.52
N VAL A 40 11.21 30.58 27.59
CA VAL A 40 11.09 29.11 27.53
C VAL A 40 9.77 28.69 26.90
N TRP A 41 8.63 29.32 27.23
CA TRP A 41 7.35 29.03 26.58
C TRP A 41 7.34 29.41 25.09
N GLY A 42 7.91 30.56 24.75
CA GLY A 42 8.11 31.01 23.38
C GLY A 42 9.07 30.10 22.60
N ALA A 43 10.18 29.67 23.21
CA ALA A 43 11.12 28.71 22.64
C ALA A 43 10.49 27.32 22.48
N GLN A 44 9.72 26.84 23.45
CA GLN A 44 8.99 25.57 23.37
C GLN A 44 7.97 25.60 22.23
N ARG A 45 7.13 26.63 22.16
CA ARG A 45 6.13 26.78 21.10
C ARG A 45 6.76 26.98 19.71
N PHE A 46 7.87 27.70 19.64
CA PHE A 46 8.63 27.87 18.40
C PHE A 46 9.31 26.56 17.97
N THR A 47 9.89 25.82 18.91
CA THR A 47 10.47 24.49 18.68
C THR A 47 9.41 23.50 18.26
N GLU A 48 8.26 23.42 18.94
CA GLU A 48 7.13 22.57 18.55
C GLU A 48 6.62 22.89 17.15
N ARG A 49 6.46 24.18 16.82
CA ARG A 49 6.04 24.60 15.47
C ARG A 49 7.07 24.23 14.40
N THR A 50 8.36 24.39 14.70
CA THR A 50 9.46 24.06 13.79
C THR A 50 9.57 22.54 13.58
N THR A 51 9.50 21.76 14.67
CA THR A 51 9.49 20.31 14.64
C THR A 51 8.28 19.79 13.86
N ARG A 52 7.07 20.29 14.17
CA ARG A 52 5.84 19.92 13.45
C ARG A 52 5.93 20.24 11.96
N ARG A 53 6.47 21.41 11.59
CA ARG A 53 6.72 21.76 10.17
C ARG A 53 7.66 20.75 9.52
N LYS A 54 8.78 20.41 10.18
CA LYS A 54 9.77 19.45 9.66
C LYS A 54 9.15 18.07 9.47
N GLU A 55 8.43 17.57 10.47
CA GLU A 55 7.74 16.27 10.41
C GLU A 55 6.74 16.19 9.27
N LEU A 56 5.94 17.24 9.05
CA LEU A 56 4.98 17.28 7.96
C LEU A 56 5.65 17.38 6.58
N LEU A 57 6.75 18.14 6.45
CA LEU A 57 7.52 18.21 5.20
C LEU A 57 8.14 16.85 4.85
N ASP A 58 8.72 16.18 5.85
CA ASP A 58 9.28 14.83 5.68
C ASP A 58 8.18 13.81 5.33
N ALA A 59 7.01 13.89 5.98
CA ALA A 59 5.87 13.04 5.67
C ALA A 59 5.35 13.27 4.24
N LEU A 60 5.20 14.52 3.80
CA LEU A 60 4.77 14.83 2.43
C LEU A 60 5.75 14.24 1.40
N ARG A 61 7.07 14.37 1.64
CA ARG A 61 8.10 13.77 0.78
C ARG A 61 7.99 12.24 0.73
N GLN A 62 7.80 11.58 1.88
CA GLN A 62 7.65 10.13 1.96
C GLN A 62 6.40 9.65 1.22
N VAL A 63 5.26 10.30 1.45
CA VAL A 63 3.98 9.97 0.79
C VAL A 63 4.08 10.16 -0.73
N ASN A 64 4.70 11.25 -1.18
CA ASN A 64 4.96 11.47 -2.61
C ASN A 64 5.82 10.36 -3.23
N GLY A 65 6.80 9.83 -2.49
CA GLY A 65 7.58 8.66 -2.90
C GLY A 65 6.73 7.40 -2.99
N LEU A 66 5.85 7.16 -2.01
CA LEU A 66 4.93 6.01 -2.01
C LEU A 66 3.93 6.08 -3.17
N ILE A 67 3.40 7.26 -3.50
CA ILE A 67 2.51 7.47 -4.66
C ILE A 67 3.21 7.02 -5.95
N VAL A 68 4.48 7.42 -6.15
CA VAL A 68 5.25 7.06 -7.35
C VAL A 68 5.54 5.55 -7.40
N LEU A 69 5.90 4.93 -6.27
CA LEU A 69 6.17 3.49 -6.18
C LEU A 69 4.90 2.68 -6.44
N GLY A 70 3.79 3.01 -5.77
CA GLY A 70 2.49 2.36 -5.98
C GLY A 70 2.01 2.51 -7.43
N ALA A 71 2.17 3.69 -8.02
CA ALA A 71 1.77 3.93 -9.40
C ALA A 71 2.63 3.15 -10.39
N THR A 72 3.92 2.99 -10.10
CA THR A 72 4.83 2.16 -10.89
C THR A 72 4.40 0.69 -10.86
N ILE A 73 4.07 0.16 -9.68
CA ILE A 73 3.55 -1.21 -9.51
C ILE A 73 2.25 -1.39 -10.30
N ALA A 74 1.27 -0.50 -10.10
CA ALA A 74 0.00 -0.53 -10.81
C ALA A 74 0.21 -0.51 -12.34
N ASN A 75 1.07 0.39 -12.84
CA ASN A 75 1.34 0.50 -14.27
C ASN A 75 2.03 -0.74 -14.86
N GLN A 76 2.96 -1.35 -14.13
CA GLN A 76 3.60 -2.59 -14.57
C GLN A 76 2.59 -3.74 -14.66
N ALA A 77 1.74 -3.90 -13.64
CA ALA A 77 0.71 -4.93 -13.63
C ALA A 77 -0.35 -4.71 -14.72
N MET A 78 -0.80 -3.47 -14.93
CA MET A 78 -1.72 -3.13 -16.03
C MET A 78 -1.12 -3.42 -17.42
N ARG A 79 0.18 -3.15 -17.61
CA ARG A 79 0.88 -3.49 -18.87
C ARG A 79 0.97 -5.00 -19.07
N LEU A 80 1.37 -5.74 -18.05
CA LEU A 80 1.42 -7.20 -18.09
C LEU A 80 0.04 -7.81 -18.41
N LYS A 81 -1.01 -7.30 -17.75
CA LYS A 81 -2.39 -7.68 -18.01
C LYS A 81 -2.75 -7.50 -19.48
N LYS A 82 -2.57 -6.28 -20.00
CA LYS A 82 -2.96 -5.92 -21.37
C LYS A 82 -2.16 -6.66 -22.44
N GLN A 83 -0.86 -6.82 -22.23
CA GLN A 83 0.05 -7.34 -23.26
C GLN A 83 0.10 -8.86 -23.31
N HIS A 84 -0.08 -9.54 -22.16
CA HIS A 84 0.18 -10.96 -22.06
C HIS A 84 -0.97 -11.74 -21.43
N ILE A 85 -1.47 -11.33 -20.27
CA ILE A 85 -2.40 -12.16 -19.49
C ILE A 85 -3.79 -12.17 -20.10
N GLU A 86 -4.31 -11.02 -20.53
CA GLU A 86 -5.66 -10.94 -21.10
C GLU A 86 -5.78 -11.72 -22.42
N PRO A 87 -4.89 -11.54 -23.43
CA PRO A 87 -4.99 -12.30 -24.68
C PRO A 87 -4.83 -13.81 -24.48
N LEU A 88 -3.91 -14.22 -23.59
CA LEU A 88 -3.69 -15.61 -23.24
C LEU A 88 -4.92 -16.21 -22.54
N SER A 89 -5.49 -15.48 -21.58
CA SER A 89 -6.67 -15.93 -20.81
C SER A 89 -7.88 -16.09 -21.73
N ILE A 90 -8.16 -15.11 -22.60
CA ILE A 90 -9.28 -15.19 -23.55
C ILE A 90 -9.15 -16.46 -24.39
N THR A 91 -7.99 -16.66 -25.02
CA THR A 91 -7.75 -17.83 -25.88
C THR A 91 -7.89 -19.13 -25.08
N TYR A 92 -7.30 -19.20 -23.89
CA TYR A 92 -7.34 -20.38 -23.04
C TYR A 92 -8.77 -20.77 -22.62
N PHE A 93 -9.55 -19.82 -22.09
CA PHE A 93 -10.90 -20.10 -21.60
C PHE A 93 -11.89 -20.38 -22.74
N GLU A 94 -11.70 -19.79 -23.93
CA GLU A 94 -12.47 -20.14 -25.13
C GLU A 94 -12.20 -21.57 -25.61
N GLU A 95 -10.93 -21.99 -25.65
CA GLU A 95 -10.54 -23.36 -26.00
C GLU A 95 -11.00 -24.36 -24.94
N ARG A 96 -10.91 -24.01 -23.65
CA ARG A 96 -11.40 -24.85 -22.55
C ARG A 96 -12.89 -25.15 -22.70
N LYS A 97 -13.72 -24.13 -22.98
CA LYS A 97 -15.16 -24.32 -23.18
C LYS A 97 -15.46 -25.30 -24.32
N ARG A 98 -14.66 -25.29 -25.40
CA ARG A 98 -14.76 -26.29 -26.46
C ARG A 98 -14.33 -27.68 -25.98
N ALA A 99 -13.23 -27.74 -25.23
CA ALA A 99 -12.71 -28.99 -24.67
C ALA A 99 -13.69 -29.65 -23.69
N GLU A 100 -14.41 -28.88 -22.88
CA GLU A 100 -15.44 -29.38 -21.95
C GLU A 100 -16.55 -30.15 -22.66
N ASN A 101 -17.13 -29.56 -23.72
CA ASN A 101 -18.19 -30.19 -24.51
C ASN A 101 -17.74 -31.53 -25.11
N LEU A 102 -16.50 -31.57 -25.59
CA LEU A 102 -15.90 -32.74 -26.22
C LEU A 102 -15.51 -33.80 -25.19
N ASN A 103 -15.03 -33.36 -24.03
CA ASN A 103 -14.69 -34.26 -22.93
C ASN A 103 -15.93 -34.97 -22.39
N ALA A 104 -17.06 -34.27 -22.27
CA ALA A 104 -18.34 -34.90 -21.89
C ALA A 104 -18.70 -36.05 -22.85
N ALA A 105 -18.66 -35.82 -24.17
CA ALA A 105 -18.90 -36.87 -25.17
C ALA A 105 -17.89 -38.03 -25.05
N TYR A 106 -16.62 -37.71 -24.81
CA TYR A 106 -15.55 -38.70 -24.61
C TYR A 106 -15.77 -39.59 -23.38
N LEU A 107 -16.23 -39.01 -22.26
CA LEU A 107 -16.56 -39.76 -21.05
C LEU A 107 -17.74 -40.72 -21.27
N HIS A 108 -18.67 -40.37 -22.17
CA HIS A 108 -19.80 -41.22 -22.57
C HIS A 108 -19.48 -42.22 -23.70
N GLY A 109 -18.20 -42.39 -24.05
CA GLY A 109 -17.78 -43.41 -25.02
C GLY A 109 -17.75 -42.96 -26.48
N SER A 110 -18.15 -41.72 -26.79
CA SER A 110 -18.01 -41.17 -28.14
C SER A 110 -16.57 -40.70 -28.38
N ALA A 111 -15.89 -41.26 -29.38
CA ALA A 111 -14.58 -40.78 -29.80
C ALA A 111 -14.73 -39.82 -31.00
N PRO A 112 -14.44 -38.53 -30.85
CA PRO A 112 -14.45 -37.61 -31.98
C PRO A 112 -13.34 -37.98 -32.98
N GLU A 113 -13.64 -37.85 -34.27
CA GLU A 113 -12.80 -38.37 -35.36
C GLU A 113 -11.43 -37.69 -35.44
N LYS A 114 -11.38 -36.34 -35.37
CA LYS A 114 -10.19 -35.51 -35.15
C LYS A 114 -10.59 -34.14 -34.61
N ILE A 115 -9.91 -33.66 -33.56
CA ILE A 115 -10.09 -32.29 -33.02
C ILE A 115 -8.71 -31.66 -32.82
N TYR A 116 -8.63 -30.37 -33.15
CA TYR A 116 -7.44 -29.56 -32.96
C TYR A 116 -7.73 -28.50 -31.90
N PHE A 117 -6.88 -28.43 -30.88
CA PHE A 117 -6.89 -27.39 -29.86
C PHE A 117 -5.65 -26.52 -30.03
N LYS A 118 -5.82 -25.21 -29.82
CA LYS A 118 -4.69 -24.29 -29.72
C LYS A 118 -4.19 -24.28 -28.28
N LEU A 119 -3.02 -24.88 -28.03
CA LEU A 119 -2.38 -24.87 -26.72
C LEU A 119 -1.34 -23.76 -26.66
N GLU A 120 -1.63 -22.68 -25.93
CA GLU A 120 -0.70 -21.56 -25.76
C GLU A 120 0.25 -21.82 -24.60
N MET A 121 1.45 -22.32 -24.93
CA MET A 121 2.50 -22.70 -23.97
C MET A 121 3.63 -21.67 -23.89
N MET A 122 3.32 -20.38 -24.05
CA MET A 122 4.31 -19.31 -23.86
C MET A 122 4.63 -19.12 -22.38
N HIS A 123 5.90 -18.90 -22.00
CA HIS A 123 6.26 -18.51 -20.64
C HIS A 123 5.91 -17.04 -20.39
N ILE A 124 5.52 -16.73 -19.15
CA ILE A 124 5.28 -15.36 -18.69
C ILE A 124 6.45 -15.00 -17.76
N THR A 125 7.06 -13.85 -17.97
CA THR A 125 8.09 -13.34 -17.05
C THR A 125 7.40 -12.72 -15.83
N PRO A 126 7.71 -13.15 -14.60
CA PRO A 126 7.18 -12.52 -13.39
C PRO A 126 7.56 -11.03 -13.29
N LEU A 127 6.71 -10.24 -12.65
CA LEU A 127 7.04 -8.84 -12.34
C LEU A 127 8.10 -8.79 -11.23
N ILE A 128 9.03 -7.83 -11.36
CA ILE A 128 10.01 -7.51 -10.32
C ILE A 128 9.86 -6.03 -9.95
N PRO A 129 8.75 -5.63 -9.31
CA PRO A 129 8.53 -4.24 -8.93
C PRO A 129 9.35 -3.86 -7.68
N PRO A 130 9.47 -2.56 -7.37
CA PRO A 130 10.17 -2.07 -6.17
C PRO A 130 9.35 -2.26 -4.88
N ILE A 131 8.87 -3.47 -4.59
CA ILE A 131 8.01 -3.79 -3.43
C ILE A 131 8.74 -3.57 -2.10
N GLU A 132 10.02 -3.92 -2.01
CA GLU A 132 10.80 -3.70 -0.79
C GLU A 132 10.98 -2.22 -0.47
N ALA A 133 11.14 -1.37 -1.49
CA ALA A 133 11.18 0.08 -1.29
C ALA A 133 9.81 0.61 -0.78
N LEU A 134 8.71 0.10 -1.33
CA LEU A 134 7.35 0.45 -0.89
C LEU A 134 7.14 0.06 0.59
N LYS A 135 7.48 -1.17 0.96
CA LYS A 135 7.37 -1.69 2.33
C LYS A 135 8.21 -0.88 3.30
N ASN A 136 9.49 -0.67 3.00
CA ASN A 136 10.41 0.03 3.89
C ASN A 136 9.94 1.46 4.18
N ILE A 137 9.48 2.20 3.17
CA ILE A 137 8.97 3.55 3.37
C ILE A 137 7.64 3.52 4.16
N THR A 138 6.73 2.61 3.83
CA THR A 138 5.42 2.55 4.49
C THR A 138 5.54 2.17 5.97
N TYR A 139 6.35 1.17 6.32
CA TYR A 139 6.52 0.70 7.69
C TYR A 139 7.37 1.64 8.56
N SER A 140 8.21 2.47 7.96
CA SER A 140 9.04 3.45 8.70
C SER A 140 8.36 4.83 8.87
N ALA A 141 7.32 5.11 8.09
CA ALA A 141 6.67 6.41 8.09
C ALA A 141 5.74 6.60 9.30
N ARG A 142 6.01 7.64 10.10
CA ARG A 142 5.30 7.91 11.37
C ARG A 142 3.85 8.36 11.21
N LEU A 143 3.48 8.93 10.06
CA LEU A 143 2.17 9.54 9.84
C LEU A 143 1.30 8.77 8.85
N MET A 144 1.52 7.46 8.67
CA MET A 144 0.76 6.70 7.67
C MET A 144 -0.64 6.31 8.14
N PRO A 145 -1.65 6.39 7.25
CA PRO A 145 -2.97 5.82 7.51
C PRO A 145 -2.88 4.30 7.73
N GLY A 146 -3.63 3.77 8.70
CA GLY A 146 -3.64 2.33 8.97
C GLY A 146 -4.05 1.48 7.76
N ARG A 147 -4.97 1.97 6.92
CA ARG A 147 -5.38 1.29 5.69
C ARG A 147 -4.25 1.16 4.67
N ALA A 148 -3.31 2.13 4.62
CA ALA A 148 -2.17 2.07 3.70
C ALA A 148 -1.25 0.89 4.00
N LEU A 149 -1.07 0.54 5.29
CA LEU A 149 -0.31 -0.65 5.69
C LEU A 149 -0.94 -1.93 5.16
N ALA A 150 -2.26 -2.07 5.33
CA ALA A 150 -2.98 -3.23 4.85
C ALA A 150 -2.94 -3.34 3.31
N LEU A 151 -3.10 -2.21 2.61
CA LEU A 151 -2.99 -2.17 1.14
C LEU A 151 -1.60 -2.60 0.66
N VAL A 152 -0.52 -2.15 1.31
CA VAL A 152 0.85 -2.59 0.98
C VAL A 152 1.02 -4.09 1.20
N SER A 153 0.50 -4.64 2.30
CA SER A 153 0.52 -6.08 2.54
C SER A 153 -0.23 -6.86 1.46
N MET A 154 -1.37 -6.33 0.98
CA MET A 154 -2.10 -6.97 -0.12
C MET A 154 -1.34 -6.89 -1.44
N VAL A 155 -0.71 -5.76 -1.77
CA VAL A 155 0.15 -5.67 -2.95
C VAL A 155 1.30 -6.69 -2.89
N GLU A 156 1.96 -6.82 -1.74
CA GLU A 156 3.04 -7.80 -1.53
C GLU A 156 2.55 -9.24 -1.69
N GLN A 157 1.44 -9.58 -1.04
CA GLN A 157 0.86 -10.92 -1.10
C GLN A 157 0.46 -11.26 -2.54
N SER A 158 -0.29 -10.40 -3.22
CA SER A 158 -0.74 -10.65 -4.60
C SER A 158 0.43 -10.77 -5.57
N LEU A 159 1.52 -10.01 -5.40
CA LEU A 159 2.73 -10.16 -6.21
C LEU A 159 3.42 -11.52 -5.99
N THR A 160 3.46 -11.97 -4.74
CA THR A 160 4.05 -13.26 -4.35
C THR A 160 3.25 -14.41 -4.95
N GLU A 161 1.93 -14.39 -4.77
CA GLU A 161 1.02 -15.43 -5.26
C GLU A 161 0.94 -15.47 -6.79
N MET A 162 0.95 -14.29 -7.45
CA MET A 162 1.06 -14.21 -8.90
C MET A 162 2.36 -14.84 -9.41
N SER A 163 3.49 -14.52 -8.76
CA SER A 163 4.80 -15.06 -9.15
C SER A 163 4.87 -16.57 -8.97
N HIS A 164 4.31 -17.09 -7.87
CA HIS A 164 4.18 -18.52 -7.65
C HIS A 164 3.32 -19.19 -8.73
N SER A 165 2.16 -18.61 -9.06
CA SER A 165 1.26 -19.15 -10.08
C SER A 165 1.89 -19.16 -11.48
N ILE A 166 2.64 -18.11 -11.83
CA ILE A 166 3.43 -18.06 -13.08
C ILE A 166 4.48 -19.17 -13.12
N LYS A 167 5.14 -19.44 -11.99
CA LYS A 167 6.11 -20.52 -11.86
C LYS A 167 5.45 -21.89 -12.05
N VAL A 168 4.36 -22.17 -11.34
CA VAL A 168 3.59 -23.43 -11.49
C VAL A 168 3.18 -23.64 -12.95
N ARG A 169 2.63 -22.60 -13.59
CA ARG A 169 2.27 -22.66 -15.02
C ARG A 169 3.47 -23.01 -15.90
N SER A 170 4.63 -22.39 -15.65
CA SER A 170 5.85 -22.63 -16.42
C SER A 170 6.38 -24.05 -16.22
N GLU A 171 6.33 -24.59 -15.02
CA GLU A 171 6.70 -25.98 -14.73
C GLU A 171 5.76 -26.95 -15.46
N GLN A 172 4.46 -26.69 -15.47
CA GLN A 172 3.48 -27.50 -16.21
C GLN A 172 3.69 -27.44 -17.73
N ILE A 173 4.12 -26.30 -18.27
CA ILE A 173 4.53 -26.21 -19.69
C ILE A 173 5.67 -27.19 -20.00
N GLU A 174 6.67 -27.27 -19.12
CA GLU A 174 7.79 -28.20 -19.31
C GLU A 174 7.35 -29.66 -19.18
N VAL A 175 6.39 -29.96 -18.30
CA VAL A 175 5.76 -31.29 -18.24
C VAL A 175 5.12 -31.65 -19.57
N PHE A 176 4.32 -30.74 -20.16
CA PHE A 176 3.66 -30.99 -21.45
C PHE A 176 4.62 -31.13 -22.63
N LYS A 177 5.78 -30.44 -22.59
CA LYS A 177 6.79 -30.54 -23.65
C LYS A 177 7.60 -31.83 -23.58
N ASN A 178 7.88 -32.33 -22.37
CA ASN A 178 8.87 -33.39 -22.16
C ASN A 178 8.25 -34.78 -21.90
N GLN A 179 6.97 -34.87 -21.56
CA GLN A 179 6.31 -36.15 -21.29
C GLN A 179 5.59 -36.69 -22.52
N GLU A 180 5.87 -37.94 -22.86
CA GLU A 180 5.05 -38.71 -23.80
C GLU A 180 3.73 -39.10 -23.11
N MET A 181 2.72 -38.26 -23.25
CA MET A 181 1.35 -38.54 -22.78
C MET A 181 0.41 -38.75 -23.96
N PRO A 182 -0.58 -39.67 -23.83
CA PRO A 182 -1.68 -39.75 -24.79
C PRO A 182 -2.35 -38.39 -24.95
N THR A 183 -2.61 -37.97 -26.19
CA THR A 183 -3.13 -36.63 -26.51
C THR A 183 -4.38 -36.26 -25.70
N VAL A 184 -5.28 -37.22 -25.50
CA VAL A 184 -6.50 -36.99 -24.70
C VAL A 184 -6.18 -36.63 -23.25
N ILE A 185 -5.23 -37.34 -22.62
CA ILE A 185 -4.80 -37.05 -21.25
C ILE A 185 -4.10 -35.69 -21.19
N SER A 186 -3.25 -35.39 -22.18
CA SER A 186 -2.56 -34.09 -22.26
C SER A 186 -3.55 -32.92 -22.35
N VAL A 187 -4.58 -33.04 -23.21
CA VAL A 187 -5.65 -32.04 -23.33
C VAL A 187 -6.47 -31.93 -22.04
N GLN A 188 -6.83 -33.05 -21.42
CA GLN A 188 -7.56 -33.06 -20.15
C GLN A 188 -6.77 -32.35 -19.05
N ASN A 189 -5.46 -32.62 -18.93
CA ASN A 189 -4.60 -31.99 -17.92
C ASN A 189 -4.39 -30.49 -18.20
N TYR A 190 -4.20 -30.12 -19.47
CA TYR A 190 -4.04 -28.72 -19.87
C TYR A 190 -5.26 -27.87 -19.51
N PHE A 191 -6.47 -28.43 -19.67
CA PHE A 191 -7.72 -27.72 -19.40
C PHE A 191 -8.32 -27.98 -18.01
N GLY A 192 -7.68 -28.84 -17.19
CA GLY A 192 -8.19 -29.22 -15.87
C GLY A 192 -9.50 -30.00 -15.93
N LEU A 193 -9.61 -30.95 -16.86
CA LEU A 193 -10.82 -31.74 -17.12
C LEU A 193 -10.72 -33.13 -16.50
N THR A 194 -11.87 -33.64 -16.04
CA THR A 194 -11.97 -34.99 -15.48
C THR A 194 -11.74 -36.05 -16.55
N ARG A 195 -10.95 -37.07 -16.19
CA ARG A 195 -10.60 -38.22 -17.02
C ARG A 195 -11.57 -39.39 -16.79
N ARG A 196 -11.50 -40.44 -17.63
CA ARG A 196 -12.36 -41.63 -17.52
C ARG A 196 -12.16 -42.44 -16.24
N ASP A 197 -10.98 -42.37 -15.65
CA ASP A 197 -10.65 -43.01 -14.36
C ASP A 197 -11.15 -42.18 -13.16
N GLY A 198 -11.81 -41.04 -13.40
CA GLY A 198 -12.29 -40.12 -12.37
C GLY A 198 -11.23 -39.14 -11.86
N ASN A 199 -9.97 -39.31 -12.24
CA ASN A 199 -8.90 -38.39 -11.82
C ASN A 199 -8.98 -37.07 -12.58
N THR A 200 -8.53 -35.99 -11.93
CA THR A 200 -8.40 -34.66 -12.54
C THR A 200 -7.06 -34.07 -12.13
N ASP A 201 -6.27 -33.65 -13.11
CA ASP A 201 -5.10 -32.80 -12.88
C ASP A 201 -5.45 -31.40 -13.40
N ALA A 202 -5.64 -30.47 -12.47
CA ALA A 202 -6.04 -29.10 -12.75
C ALA A 202 -4.91 -28.10 -12.57
N LEU A 203 -3.66 -28.52 -12.31
CA LEU A 203 -2.58 -27.60 -11.94
C LEU A 203 -2.34 -26.50 -12.96
N TYR A 204 -2.37 -26.82 -14.26
CA TYR A 204 -2.25 -25.80 -15.30
C TYR A 204 -3.47 -24.86 -15.31
N HIS A 205 -4.67 -25.42 -15.21
CA HIS A 205 -5.92 -24.65 -15.20
C HIS A 205 -5.98 -23.68 -14.01
N ASP A 206 -5.74 -24.19 -12.81
CA ASP A 206 -5.78 -23.43 -11.58
C ASP A 206 -4.72 -22.33 -11.60
N SER A 207 -3.54 -22.60 -12.17
CA SER A 207 -2.53 -21.56 -12.38
C SER A 207 -2.99 -20.46 -13.33
N MET A 208 -3.75 -20.78 -14.38
CA MET A 208 -4.30 -19.79 -15.31
C MET A 208 -5.36 -18.91 -14.64
N VAL A 209 -6.24 -19.50 -13.84
CA VAL A 209 -7.22 -18.77 -13.02
C VAL A 209 -6.50 -17.84 -12.04
N ALA A 210 -5.57 -18.38 -11.27
CA ALA A 210 -4.80 -17.67 -10.26
C ALA A 210 -4.01 -16.49 -10.84
N ILE A 211 -3.33 -16.67 -11.98
CA ILE A 211 -2.60 -15.59 -12.65
C ILE A 211 -3.53 -14.42 -13.00
N ARG A 212 -4.73 -14.70 -13.51
CA ARG A 212 -5.70 -13.67 -13.86
C ARG A 212 -6.22 -12.93 -12.62
N GLU A 213 -6.54 -13.67 -11.56
CA GLU A 213 -7.04 -13.10 -10.30
C GLU A 213 -5.97 -12.27 -9.60
N TYR A 214 -4.79 -12.83 -9.33
CA TYR A 214 -3.72 -12.09 -8.64
C TYR A 214 -3.21 -10.89 -9.45
N THR A 215 -3.27 -10.92 -10.79
CA THR A 215 -2.99 -9.73 -11.60
C THR A 215 -4.01 -8.62 -11.33
N ASN A 216 -5.29 -8.96 -11.20
CA ASN A 216 -6.31 -8.00 -10.85
C ASN A 216 -6.08 -7.46 -9.44
N ASP A 217 -5.73 -8.31 -8.48
CA ASP A 217 -5.47 -7.90 -7.10
C ASP A 217 -4.30 -6.92 -7.02
N VAL A 218 -3.17 -7.20 -7.69
CA VAL A 218 -2.01 -6.29 -7.72
C VAL A 218 -2.42 -4.93 -8.30
N ILE A 219 -3.19 -4.91 -9.39
CA ILE A 219 -3.67 -3.65 -9.99
C ILE A 219 -4.59 -2.92 -9.01
N PHE A 220 -5.56 -3.63 -8.42
CA PHE A 220 -6.57 -3.04 -7.55
C PHE A 220 -5.93 -2.42 -6.31
N PHE A 221 -5.19 -3.21 -5.53
CA PHE A 221 -4.63 -2.74 -4.27
C PHE A 221 -3.55 -1.67 -4.48
N ALA A 222 -2.78 -1.72 -5.57
CA ALA A 222 -1.82 -0.67 -5.88
C ALA A 222 -2.50 0.65 -6.27
N VAL A 223 -3.63 0.60 -6.98
CA VAL A 223 -4.43 1.79 -7.32
C VAL A 223 -5.13 2.37 -6.09
N GLU A 224 -5.76 1.53 -5.26
CA GLU A 224 -6.37 1.99 -4.01
C GLU A 224 -5.33 2.63 -3.08
N LEU A 225 -4.13 2.04 -3.00
CA LEU A 225 -3.03 2.60 -2.22
C LEU A 225 -2.64 4.00 -2.71
N THR A 226 -2.48 4.19 -4.02
CA THR A 226 -2.07 5.50 -4.55
C THR A 226 -3.16 6.54 -4.38
N GLU A 227 -4.43 6.19 -4.60
CA GLU A 227 -5.55 7.09 -4.38
C GLU A 227 -5.65 7.53 -2.91
N ASP A 228 -5.47 6.61 -1.96
CA ASP A 228 -5.43 6.91 -0.53
C ASP A 228 -4.28 7.82 -0.13
N LEU A 229 -3.09 7.53 -0.65
CA LEU A 229 -1.91 8.32 -0.38
C LEU A 229 -2.05 9.72 -0.96
N GLN A 230 -2.72 9.90 -2.10
CA GLN A 230 -3.02 11.23 -2.65
C GLN A 230 -3.96 12.02 -1.75
N ILE A 231 -5.03 11.40 -1.24
CA ILE A 231 -5.95 12.03 -0.28
C ILE A 231 -5.16 12.43 0.98
N HIS A 232 -4.33 11.53 1.50
CA HIS A 232 -3.52 11.78 2.68
C HIS A 232 -2.45 12.87 2.46
N ALA A 233 -1.78 12.88 1.30
CA ALA A 233 -0.82 13.90 0.92
C ALA A 233 -1.46 15.28 0.84
N ASN A 234 -2.67 15.38 0.27
CA ASN A 234 -3.44 16.63 0.24
C ASN A 234 -3.76 17.14 1.65
N LYS A 235 -4.18 16.25 2.57
CA LYS A 235 -4.41 16.61 3.99
C LYS A 235 -3.12 17.11 4.67
N ILE A 236 -1.95 16.54 4.36
CA ILE A 236 -0.66 17.03 4.88
C ILE A 236 -0.32 18.39 4.27
N HIS A 237 -0.47 18.53 2.96
CA HIS A 237 -0.19 19.75 2.21
C HIS A 237 -1.01 20.94 2.72
N GLU A 238 -2.32 20.75 2.94
CA GLU A 238 -3.21 21.75 3.53
C GLU A 238 -2.74 22.21 4.91
N LYS A 239 -2.23 21.29 5.75
CA LYS A 239 -1.65 21.66 7.06
C LYS A 239 -0.36 22.44 6.89
N LEU A 240 0.46 22.11 5.90
CA LEU A 240 1.75 22.74 5.65
C LEU A 240 1.64 24.18 5.13
N ILE A 241 0.68 24.49 4.27
CA ILE A 241 0.49 25.85 3.73
C ILE A 241 0.18 26.88 4.83
N HIS A 242 -0.38 26.44 5.96
CA HIS A 242 -0.60 27.28 7.14
C HIS A 242 0.66 27.45 8.01
N LEU A 243 1.68 26.62 7.82
CA LEU A 243 2.92 26.61 8.61
C LEU A 243 4.10 27.23 7.87
N THR A 244 4.14 27.15 6.54
CA THR A 244 5.23 27.67 5.70
C THR A 244 4.74 28.01 4.30
N LYS A 245 5.42 28.94 3.62
CA LYS A 245 5.17 29.27 2.20
C LYS A 245 5.90 28.33 1.23
N ASP A 246 6.97 27.70 1.71
CA ASP A 246 7.76 26.74 0.95
C ASP A 246 7.21 25.33 1.20
N VAL A 247 6.17 24.98 0.45
CA VAL A 247 5.52 23.67 0.46
C VAL A 247 5.67 23.06 -0.92
N GLY A 248 6.22 21.86 -1.01
CA GLY A 248 6.30 21.12 -2.28
C GLY A 248 4.92 20.65 -2.75
N ASN A 249 4.78 20.34 -4.03
CA ASN A 249 3.52 19.85 -4.59
C ASN A 249 3.21 18.41 -4.17
N VAL A 250 1.93 18.07 -4.17
CA VAL A 250 1.45 16.69 -4.05
C VAL A 250 1.58 16.00 -5.41
N ASN A 251 2.15 14.80 -5.42
CA ASN A 251 2.17 13.97 -6.62
C ASN A 251 0.76 13.42 -6.89
N THR A 252 0.34 13.46 -8.15
CA THR A 252 -0.97 12.96 -8.58
C THR A 252 -0.85 12.03 -9.77
N VAL A 253 -1.73 11.05 -9.83
CA VAL A 253 -1.82 10.01 -10.86
C VAL A 253 -3.30 9.87 -11.21
N ASP A 254 -3.60 9.92 -12.51
CA ASP A 254 -4.96 9.80 -13.02
C ASP A 254 -5.22 8.38 -13.54
N TYR A 255 -6.16 7.69 -12.89
CA TYR A 255 -6.63 6.36 -13.29
C TYR A 255 -7.94 6.37 -14.09
N SER A 256 -8.45 7.53 -14.48
CA SER A 256 -9.72 7.66 -15.22
C SER A 256 -9.75 6.83 -16.51
N THR A 257 -8.67 6.89 -17.29
CA THR A 257 -8.55 6.14 -18.55
C THR A 257 -8.49 4.63 -18.34
N PRO A 258 -7.59 4.06 -17.50
CA PRO A 258 -7.57 2.62 -17.27
C PRO A 258 -8.85 2.09 -16.60
N ARG A 259 -9.54 2.89 -15.76
CA ARG A 259 -10.88 2.54 -15.24
C ARG A 259 -11.91 2.45 -16.37
N ARG A 260 -11.99 3.47 -17.24
CA ARG A 260 -12.91 3.48 -18.40
C ARG A 260 -12.68 2.31 -19.36
N LEU A 261 -11.43 1.87 -19.51
CA LEU A 261 -11.07 0.73 -20.36
C LEU A 261 -11.28 -0.64 -19.69
N GLY A 262 -11.77 -0.70 -18.44
CA GLY A 262 -11.94 -1.94 -17.69
C GLY A 262 -10.63 -2.65 -17.35
N ILE A 263 -9.50 -1.95 -17.43
CA ILE A 263 -8.18 -2.52 -17.10
C ILE A 263 -8.06 -2.70 -15.59
N ILE A 264 -8.46 -1.68 -14.84
CA ILE A 264 -8.58 -1.75 -13.38
C ILE A 264 -9.86 -2.52 -13.05
N PRO A 265 -9.78 -3.59 -12.24
CA PRO A 265 -10.95 -4.36 -11.88
C PRO A 265 -11.96 -3.49 -11.10
N PRO A 266 -13.26 -3.79 -11.24
CA PRO A 266 -14.32 -3.07 -10.54
C PRO A 266 -14.14 -3.16 -9.03
N ARG A 267 -14.46 -2.07 -8.32
CA ARG A 267 -14.33 -1.97 -6.86
C ARG A 267 -15.24 -2.96 -6.15
N GLU A 268 -16.37 -3.25 -6.77
CA GLU A 268 -17.41 -4.20 -6.35
C GLU A 268 -16.85 -5.60 -6.08
N ASN A 269 -15.78 -6.00 -6.79
CA ASN A 269 -15.14 -7.30 -6.59
C ASN A 269 -14.38 -7.40 -5.26
N TYR A 270 -14.16 -6.30 -4.56
CA TYR A 270 -13.33 -6.21 -3.35
C TYR A 270 -14.07 -5.60 -2.16
N GLU A 271 -15.40 -5.44 -2.25
CA GLU A 271 -16.20 -4.80 -1.20
C GLU A 271 -16.08 -5.51 0.15
N ASP A 272 -15.99 -6.84 0.16
CA ASP A 272 -15.78 -7.60 1.39
C ASP A 272 -14.51 -7.17 2.13
N TRP A 273 -13.40 -7.00 1.40
CA TRP A 273 -12.14 -6.52 1.96
C TRP A 273 -12.22 -5.05 2.36
N LEU A 274 -12.80 -4.20 1.51
CA LEU A 274 -12.94 -2.77 1.75
C LEU A 274 -13.82 -2.46 2.96
N SER A 275 -14.87 -3.25 3.20
CA SER A 275 -15.82 -3.09 4.31
C SER A 275 -15.15 -3.25 5.68
N GLY A 276 -14.00 -3.91 5.75
CA GLY A 276 -13.18 -4.02 6.95
C GLY A 276 -12.57 -2.69 7.41
N PHE A 277 -12.48 -1.69 6.52
CA PHE A 277 -11.93 -0.37 6.82
C PHE A 277 -13.05 0.66 6.92
N LYS A 278 -13.58 0.87 8.13
CA LYS A 278 -14.44 2.02 8.41
C LYS A 278 -13.61 3.30 8.25
N SER A 279 -14.18 4.34 7.64
CA SER A 279 -13.54 5.65 7.58
C SER A 279 -13.40 6.18 9.01
N HIS A 280 -12.21 6.04 9.59
CA HIS A 280 -11.81 6.83 10.74
C HIS A 280 -11.19 8.10 10.20
N ASP A 281 -12.01 9.16 10.16
CA ASP A 281 -11.54 10.54 9.97
C ASP A 281 -10.55 10.95 11.06
#